data_AF-A0A915HIZ7-F1
#
_entry.id   AF-A0A915HIZ7-F1
#
_cell.length_a   1.000
_cell.length_b   1.000
_cell.length_c   1.000
_cell.angle_alpha   90.00
_cell.angle_beta   90.00
_cell.angle_gamma   90.00
#
_symmetry.space_group_name_H-M   'P 1'
#
loop_
_entity.id
_entity.type
_entity.pdbx_description
1 polymer ?
#
loop_
_entity_poly.entity_id
_entity_poly.type
_entity_poly.pdbx_seq_one_letter_code
_entity_poly.pdbx_strand_id
1 'polypeptide(L)'
;MRNADKIFDTLWPANAIVSYNGTVVWIPPTVTKTTCKIDVTYFPFDDQRCPLKFGSWTYGGAQIDFTLGDVVQETYVENGEWVLMGE
;
A
#
# COMPACT_ATOMS: atom_id res chain seq x y z
N MET A 1 -4.85 9.38 10.36
CA MET A 1 -3.93 8.49 9.63
C MET A 1 -2.56 9.15 9.62
N ARG A 2 -1.69 8.90 10.62
CA ARG A 2 -0.32 9.42 10.52
C ARG A 2 0.39 8.59 9.46
N ASN A 3 0.87 9.25 8.42
CA ASN A 3 1.87 8.63 7.58
C ASN A 3 3.15 8.48 8.40
N ALA A 4 3.69 7.27 8.53
CA ALA A 4 4.89 7.03 9.33
C ALA A 4 6.16 7.56 8.63
N ASP A 5 6.11 7.71 7.31
CA ASP A 5 7.15 8.36 6.53
C ASP A 5 6.65 9.68 5.94
N LYS A 6 7.39 10.77 6.18
CA LYS A 6 7.15 12.11 5.61
C LYS A 6 7.63 12.22 4.14
N ILE A 7 7.87 11.09 3.48
CA ILE A 7 8.73 11.01 2.29
C ILE A 7 8.07 10.28 1.11
N PHE A 8 6.73 10.23 1.07
CA PHE A 8 6.02 9.55 -0.02
C PHE A 8 6.18 10.26 -1.37
N ASP A 9 6.12 11.60 -1.39
CA ASP A 9 6.11 12.36 -2.65
C ASP A 9 7.51 12.79 -3.13
N THR A 10 8.53 12.77 -2.26
CA THR A 10 9.83 13.39 -2.54
C THR A 10 10.94 12.45 -2.98
N LEU A 11 10.83 11.13 -2.76
CA LEU A 11 11.95 10.20 -3.02
C LEU A 11 11.95 9.57 -4.42
N TRP A 12 10.78 9.39 -5.03
CA TRP A 12 10.67 8.68 -6.30
C TRP A 12 9.71 9.37 -7.27
N PRO A 13 10.19 10.37 -8.02
CA PRO A 13 9.36 11.01 -9.04
C PRO A 13 8.98 9.99 -10.13
N ALA A 14 7.69 9.94 -10.45
CA ALA A 14 7.14 9.06 -11.49
C ALA A 14 6.29 9.88 -12.46
N ASN A 15 6.46 9.61 -13.75
CA ASN A 15 5.66 10.23 -14.79
C ASN A 15 4.25 9.63 -14.81
N ALA A 16 3.25 10.44 -15.18
CA ALA A 16 1.91 9.97 -15.45
C ALA A 16 1.71 9.73 -16.95
N ILE A 17 0.91 8.71 -17.29
CA ILE A 17 0.49 8.42 -18.66
C ILE A 17 -0.89 9.04 -18.86
N VAL A 18 -1.00 9.94 -19.84
CA VAL A 18 -2.25 10.64 -20.16
C VAL A 18 -2.77 10.16 -21.51
N SER A 19 -4.00 9.66 -21.52
CA SER A 19 -4.68 9.20 -22.74
C SER A 19 -5.51 10.33 -23.37
N TYR A 20 -5.80 10.23 -24.68
CA TYR A 20 -6.53 11.28 -25.42
C TYR A 20 -7.94 11.57 -24.88
N ASN A 21 -8.55 10.60 -24.16
CA ASN A 21 -9.87 10.71 -23.55
C ASN A 21 -9.84 11.35 -22.14
N GLY A 22 -8.66 11.78 -21.67
CA GLY A 22 -8.48 12.36 -20.35
C GLY A 22 -8.23 11.35 -19.23
N THR A 23 -8.17 10.05 -19.52
CA THR A 23 -7.76 9.04 -18.53
C THR A 23 -6.28 9.20 -18.17
N VAL A 24 -5.99 9.25 -16.87
CA VAL A 24 -4.64 9.36 -16.33
C VAL A 24 -4.31 8.09 -15.56
N VAL A 25 -3.17 7.47 -15.89
CA VAL A 25 -2.60 6.34 -15.14
C VAL A 25 -1.31 6.79 -14.50
N TRP A 26 -1.20 6.63 -13.19
CA TRP A 26 -0.03 7.00 -12.42
C TRP A 26 0.32 5.92 -11.41
N ILE A 27 1.50 5.33 -11.54
CA ILE A 27 1.96 4.19 -10.75
C ILE A 27 3.35 4.55 -10.16
N PRO A 28 3.40 5.34 -9.07
CA PRO A 28 4.66 5.68 -8.43
C PRO A 28 5.20 4.47 -7.64
N PRO A 29 6.51 4.17 -7.70
CA PRO A 29 7.10 3.20 -6.81
C PRO A 29 7.11 3.76 -5.38
N THR A 30 6.76 2.93 -4.40
CA THR A 30 6.72 3.37 -3.01
C THR A 30 7.16 2.26 -2.05
N VAL A 31 7.86 2.67 -0.98
CA VAL A 31 8.12 1.83 0.19
C VAL A 31 7.24 2.39 1.29
N THR A 32 6.24 1.60 1.69
CA THR A 32 5.29 2.02 2.73
C THR A 32 5.69 1.42 4.07
N LYS A 33 6.07 2.26 5.03
CA LYS A 33 6.19 1.83 6.43
C LYS A 33 4.87 2.00 7.15
N THR A 34 4.36 0.92 7.71
CA THR A 34 3.12 0.92 8.49
C THR A 34 3.36 0.46 9.91
N THR A 35 2.40 0.76 10.77
CA THR A 35 2.36 0.26 12.14
C THR A 35 1.19 -0.71 12.25
N CYS A 36 1.46 -1.95 12.61
CA CYS A 36 0.45 -2.93 12.99
C CYS A 36 0.75 -3.48 14.39
N LYS A 37 -0.30 -4.03 15.02
CA LYS A 37 -0.16 -4.73 16.30
C LYS A 37 0.35 -6.14 16.00
N ILE A 38 1.41 -6.55 16.70
CA ILE A 38 1.96 -7.90 16.66
C ILE A 38 1.50 -8.66 17.90
N ASP A 39 1.11 -9.92 17.73
CA ASP A 39 0.76 -10.84 18.81
C ASP A 39 1.76 -12.00 18.86
N VAL A 40 2.61 -12.03 19.88
CA VAL A 40 3.71 -13.00 20.02
C VAL A 40 3.35 -14.20 20.92
N THR A 41 2.05 -14.45 21.14
CA THR A 41 1.59 -15.51 22.06
C THR A 41 2.13 -16.91 21.68
N TYR A 42 2.31 -17.18 20.38
CA TYR A 42 2.69 -18.50 19.85
C TYR A 42 4.06 -18.55 19.16
N PHE A 43 4.94 -17.58 19.43
CA PHE A 43 6.26 -17.53 18.83
C PHE A 43 7.04 -18.86 18.99
N PRO A 44 7.72 -19.39 17.94
CA PRO A 44 7.95 -18.79 16.61
C PRO A 44 6.92 -19.19 15.53
N PHE A 45 5.80 -19.80 15.92
CA PHE A 45 4.76 -20.32 15.00
C PHE A 45 3.48 -19.49 15.10
N ASP A 46 3.63 -18.18 15.02
CA ASP A 46 2.58 -17.19 15.15
C ASP A 46 2.15 -16.60 13.81
N ASP A 47 0.85 -16.30 13.69
CA ASP A 47 0.29 -15.62 12.53
C ASP A 47 0.11 -14.13 12.81
N GLN A 48 0.48 -13.29 11.85
CA GLN A 48 0.40 -11.84 11.98
C GLN A 48 -0.56 -11.23 10.97
N ARG A 49 -1.43 -10.31 11.42
CA ARG A 49 -2.40 -9.58 10.59
C ARG A 49 -2.12 -8.08 10.62
N CYS A 50 -1.68 -7.55 9.49
CA CYS A 50 -1.28 -6.14 9.36
C CYS A 50 -2.10 -5.42 8.26
N PRO A 51 -3.31 -4.91 8.58
CA PRO A 51 -4.16 -4.26 7.60
C PRO A 51 -3.57 -2.90 7.16
N LEU A 52 -3.53 -2.68 5.86
CA LEU A 52 -3.15 -1.40 5.26
C LEU A 52 -4.39 -0.53 5.05
N LYS A 53 -4.27 0.77 5.28
CA LYS A 53 -5.34 1.75 5.08
C LYS A 53 -4.84 2.88 4.20
N PHE A 54 -5.39 2.96 3.00
CA PHE A 54 -5.13 4.03 2.04
C PHE A 54 -6.32 4.98 1.99
N GLY A 55 -6.05 6.26 1.70
CA GLY A 55 -7.10 7.26 1.58
C GLY A 55 -6.53 8.65 1.31
N SER A 56 -7.40 9.54 0.84
CA SER A 56 -7.05 10.94 0.65
C SER A 56 -6.79 11.63 1.99
N TRP A 57 -5.79 12.49 2.02
CA TRP A 57 -5.52 13.33 3.19
C TRP A 57 -6.44 14.54 3.25
N THR A 58 -6.73 15.14 2.08
CA THR A 58 -7.36 16.47 1.98
C THR A 58 -8.82 16.41 1.54
N TYR A 59 -9.23 15.34 0.85
CA TYR A 59 -10.56 15.23 0.26
C TYR A 59 -11.38 14.16 0.96
N GLY A 60 -12.66 14.47 1.20
CA GLY A 60 -13.62 13.50 1.73
C GLY A 60 -14.37 12.73 0.62
N GLY A 61 -15.20 11.77 1.03
CA GLY A 61 -15.95 10.89 0.11
C GLY A 61 -16.96 11.61 -0.81
N ALA A 62 -17.36 12.84 -0.47
CA ALA A 62 -18.21 13.65 -1.35
C ALA A 62 -17.44 14.32 -2.51
N GLN A 63 -16.11 14.31 -2.45
CA GLN A 63 -15.23 14.98 -3.42
C GLN A 63 -14.44 13.97 -4.26
N ILE A 64 -14.05 12.85 -3.65
CA ILE A 64 -13.32 11.77 -4.31
C ILE A 64 -13.96 10.46 -3.89
N ASP A 65 -14.21 9.60 -4.88
CA ASP A 65 -14.62 8.22 -4.67
C ASP A 65 -13.45 7.28 -4.99
N PHE A 66 -13.26 6.25 -4.17
CA PHE A 66 -12.19 5.27 -4.31
C PHE A 66 -12.76 3.91 -4.69
N THR A 67 -12.33 3.39 -5.83
CA THR A 67 -12.60 2.01 -6.23
C THR A 67 -11.39 1.14 -5.92
N LEU A 68 -11.60 -0.02 -5.31
CA LEU A 68 -10.53 -0.99 -5.06
C LEU A 68 -10.00 -1.54 -6.39
N GLY A 69 -8.68 -1.54 -6.53
CA GLY A 69 -7.98 -2.26 -7.58
C GLY A 69 -7.48 -3.61 -7.08
N ASP A 70 -6.86 -4.37 -7.99
CA ASP A 70 -6.33 -5.70 -7.69
C ASP A 70 -4.99 -5.64 -6.95
N VAL A 71 -4.78 -6.58 -6.05
CA VAL A 71 -3.48 -6.83 -5.42
C VAL A 71 -2.74 -7.88 -6.26
N VAL A 72 -1.75 -7.43 -7.03
CA VAL A 72 -0.99 -8.29 -7.96
C VAL A 72 0.31 -8.75 -7.29
N GLN A 73 0.56 -10.07 -7.29
CA GLN A 73 1.74 -10.69 -6.69
C GLN A 73 2.71 -11.33 -7.72
N GLU A 74 2.51 -11.09 -9.02
CA GLU A 74 3.31 -11.71 -10.09
C GLU A 74 4.82 -11.44 -9.99
N THR A 75 5.19 -10.31 -9.38
CA THR A 75 6.60 -9.90 -9.17
C THR A 75 7.03 -10.00 -7.70
N TYR A 76 6.26 -10.71 -6.87
CA TYR A 76 6.59 -10.92 -5.47
C TYR A 76 7.85 -11.78 -5.33
N VAL A 77 8.78 -11.32 -4.49
CA VAL A 77 9.96 -12.07 -4.10
C VAL A 77 9.71 -12.63 -2.71
N GLU A 78 9.80 -13.96 -2.58
CA GLU A 78 9.57 -14.65 -1.31
C GLU A 78 10.52 -14.18 -0.20
N ASN A 79 9.97 -14.03 1.00
CA ASN A 79 10.74 -13.69 2.19
C ASN A 79 11.25 -14.99 2.86
N GLY A 80 12.49 -14.98 3.36
CA GLY A 80 13.10 -16.16 3.99
C GLY A 80 12.59 -16.47 5.40
N GLU A 81 11.90 -15.54 6.04
CA GLU A 81 11.36 -15.68 7.40
C GLU A 81 9.82 -15.73 7.41
N TRP A 82 9.18 -14.98 6.53
CA TRP A 82 7.73 -14.78 6.52
C TRP A 82 7.07 -15.43 5.30
N VAL A 83 6.01 -16.20 5.54
CA VAL A 83 5.14 -16.74 4.48
C VAL A 83 3.90 -15.86 4.38
N LEU A 84 3.64 -15.33 3.17
CA LEU A 84 2.43 -14.56 2.90
C LEU A 84 1.27 -15.53 2.67
N MET A 85 0.28 -15.56 3.57
CA MET A 85 -0.79 -16.57 3.53
C MET A 85 -1.99 -16.23 2.62
N GLY A 86 -2.04 -15.01 2.06
CA GLY A 86 -3.22 -14.51 1.34
C GLY A 86 -4.45 -14.36 2.26
N GLU A 87 -5.43 -13.55 1.85
CA GLU A 87 -6.80 -13.64 2.41
C GLU A 87 -7.71 -14.32 1.40
#